data_AF-A0A7H8Q1P4-F1
#
_entry.id   AF-A0A7H8Q1P4-F1
#
_cell.length_a   1.000
_cell.length_b   1.000
_cell.length_c   1.000
_cell.angle_alpha   90.00
_cell.angle_beta   90.00
_cell.angle_gamma   90.00
#
_symmetry.space_group_name_H-M   'P 1'
#
loop_
_entity.id
_entity.type
_entity.pdbx_description
1 polymer ?
#
loop_
_entity_poly.entity_id
_entity_poly.type
_entity_poly.pdbx_seq_one_letter_code
_entity_poly.pdbx_strand_id
1 'polypeptide(L)' 'MDEEKKQKPSFGQVVLSTLAAAIGVQSNKNRERDFKGGSIKTYVAAGLIFTALFVITLVLVVKTVLSNMG' A
#
# COMPACT_ATOMS: atom_id res chain seq x y z
N MET A 1 15.32 -16.12 -29.99
CA MET A 1 15.67 -15.17 -28.92
C MET A 1 14.40 -14.38 -28.65
N ASP A 2 13.59 -14.86 -27.71
CA ASP A 2 12.25 -14.31 -27.48
C ASP A 2 12.37 -13.02 -26.66
N GLU A 3 11.85 -11.93 -27.22
CA GLU A 3 11.83 -10.60 -26.61
C GLU A 3 10.97 -10.59 -25.33
N GLU A 4 11.59 -10.37 -24.17
CA GLU A 4 10.89 -10.11 -22.92
C GLU A 4 10.13 -8.76 -22.98
N LYS A 5 8.86 -8.81 -23.41
CA LYS A 5 7.92 -7.70 -23.22
C LYS A 5 7.67 -7.50 -21.72
N LYS A 6 8.35 -6.52 -21.11
CA LYS A 6 8.03 -5.99 -19.77
C LYS A 6 6.59 -5.45 -19.75
N GLN A 7 5.63 -6.31 -19.43
CA GLN A 7 4.25 -5.92 -19.22
C GLN A 7 4.15 -5.13 -17.91
N LYS A 8 3.53 -3.95 -17.97
CA LYS A 8 3.24 -3.12 -16.79
C LYS A 8 2.38 -3.97 -15.83
N PRO A 9 2.64 -3.91 -14.51
CA PRO A 9 1.87 -4.69 -13.57
C PRO A 9 0.39 -4.34 -13.67
N SER A 10 -0.45 -5.37 -13.70
CA SER A 10 -1.91 -5.16 -13.75
C SER A 10 -2.37 -4.47 -12.47
N PHE A 11 -3.50 -3.77 -12.54
CA PHE A 11 -4.06 -3.06 -11.38
C PHE A 11 -4.19 -3.97 -10.15
N GLY A 12 -4.63 -5.21 -10.34
CA GLY A 12 -4.73 -6.20 -9.26
C GLY A 12 -3.36 -6.55 -8.64
N GLN A 13 -2.30 -6.62 -9.43
CA GLN A 13 -0.94 -6.87 -8.92
C GLN A 13 -0.43 -5.71 -8.06
N VAL A 14 -0.80 -4.46 -8.38
CA VAL A 14 -0.43 -3.28 -7.59
C VAL A 14 -1.16 -3.29 -6.24
N VAL A 15 -2.45 -3.62 -6.23
CA VAL A 15 -3.25 -3.74 -4.98
C VAL A 15 -2.68 -4.83 -4.07
N LEU A 16 -2.44 -6.02 -4.61
CA LEU A 16 -1.92 -7.16 -3.84
C LEU A 16 -0.51 -6.87 -3.29
N SER A 17 0.32 -6.19 -4.09
CA SER A 17 1.66 -5.76 -3.67
C SER A 17 1.62 -4.71 -2.55
N THR A 18 0.66 -3.78 -2.60
CA THR A 18 0.45 -2.75 -1.57
C THR A 18 -0.05 -3.36 -0.25
N LEU A 19 -1.00 -4.31 -0.32
CA LEU A 19 -1.49 -5.05 0.85
C LEU A 19 -0.39 -5.92 1.48
N ALA A 20 0.41 -6.60 0.65
CA ALA A 20 1.56 -7.38 1.12
C ALA A 20 2.60 -6.51 1.82
N ALA A 21 2.85 -5.29 1.30
CA ALA A 21 3.74 -4.32 1.95
C ALA A 21 3.16 -3.80 3.27
N ALA A 22 1.86 -3.53 3.34
CA ALA A 22 1.19 -3.06 4.56
C ALA A 22 1.16 -4.12 5.68
N ILE A 23 1.08 -5.42 5.33
CA ILE A 23 1.16 -6.55 6.27
C ILE A 23 2.62 -6.87 6.67
N GLY A 24 3.62 -6.34 5.94
CA GLY A 24 5.03 -6.60 6.19
C GLY A 24 5.62 -7.82 5.48
N VAL A 25 4.83 -8.49 4.61
CA VAL A 25 5.27 -9.61 3.76
C VAL A 25 5.80 -9.14 2.39
N GLN A 26 6.49 -7.99 2.38
CA GLN A 26 7.06 -7.42 1.15
C GLN A 26 8.21 -8.32 0.64
N SER A 27 7.92 -9.15 -0.37
CA SER A 27 8.93 -9.96 -1.06
C SER A 27 10.05 -9.09 -1.67
N ASN A 28 11.28 -9.61 -1.69
CA ASN A 28 12.44 -8.97 -2.32
C ASN A 28 12.16 -8.55 -3.78
N LYS A 29 11.30 -9.27 -4.51
CA LYS A 29 10.91 -8.93 -5.89
C LYS A 29 10.08 -7.63 -5.95
N ASN A 30 9.18 -7.41 -4.99
CA ASN A 30 8.42 -6.17 -4.89
C ASN A 30 9.35 -5.02 -4.54
N ARG A 31 10.22 -5.22 -3.54
CA ARG A 31 11.25 -4.25 -3.16
C ARG A 31 12.16 -3.89 -4.33
N GLU A 32 12.68 -4.85 -5.06
CA GLU A 32 13.59 -4.56 -6.17
C GLU A 32 12.91 -3.77 -7.31
N ARG A 33 11.64 -4.07 -7.61
CA ARG A 33 10.82 -3.28 -8.54
C ARG A 33 10.57 -1.85 -8.02
N ASP A 34 10.25 -1.74 -6.75
CA ASP A 34 9.94 -0.48 -6.07
C ASP A 34 11.17 0.44 -6.00
N PHE A 35 12.35 -0.14 -5.76
CA PHE A 35 13.62 0.58 -5.60
C PHE A 35 14.39 0.79 -6.91
N LYS A 36 14.20 -0.03 -7.96
CA LYS A 36 14.81 0.18 -9.29
C LYS A 36 13.94 1.04 -10.23
N GLY A 37 12.63 1.09 -10.02
CA GLY A 37 11.69 1.75 -10.94
C GLY A 37 10.84 2.87 -10.34
N GLY A 38 10.77 2.99 -9.01
CA GLY A 38 9.92 3.95 -8.31
C GLY A 38 10.68 5.10 -7.65
N SER A 39 10.05 6.27 -7.54
CA SER A 39 10.62 7.40 -6.79
C SER A 39 10.32 7.24 -5.29
N ILE A 40 11.34 7.43 -4.43
CA ILE A 40 11.18 7.39 -2.96
C ILE A 40 10.04 8.31 -2.48
N LYS A 41 9.89 9.47 -3.12
CA LYS A 41 8.82 10.44 -2.83
C LYS A 41 7.42 9.84 -2.97
N THR A 42 7.21 8.96 -3.95
CA THR A 42 5.92 8.28 -4.16
C THR A 42 5.57 7.36 -2.99
N TYR A 43 6.55 6.64 -2.45
CA TYR A 43 6.33 5.76 -1.30
C TYR A 43 6.09 6.52 0.00
N VAL A 44 6.81 7.63 0.22
CA VAL A 44 6.57 8.51 1.37
C VAL A 44 5.15 9.10 1.32
N ALA A 45 4.74 9.60 0.15
CA ALA A 45 3.38 10.12 -0.03
C ALA A 45 2.31 9.04 0.19
N ALA A 46 2.52 7.83 -0.35
CA ALA A 46 1.62 6.69 -0.13
C ALA A 46 1.52 6.31 1.36
N GLY A 47 2.65 6.30 2.08
CA GLY A 47 2.69 6.06 3.52
C GLY A 47 1.91 7.10 4.31
N LEU A 48 2.11 8.39 4.01
CA LEU A 48 1.38 9.48 4.68
C LEU A 48 -0.13 9.40 4.45
N ILE A 49 -0.56 9.14 3.22
CA ILE A 49 -1.98 8.97 2.87
C ILE A 49 -2.57 7.78 3.66
N PHE A 50 -1.87 6.65 3.66
CA PHE A 50 -2.30 5.47 4.41
C PHE A 50 -2.41 5.75 5.91
N THR A 51 -1.41 6.38 6.52
CA THR A 51 -1.43 6.73 7.95
C THR A 51 -2.59 7.67 8.28
N ALA A 52 -2.84 8.69 7.45
CA ALA A 52 -3.96 9.61 7.67
C ALA A 52 -5.31 8.88 7.61
N LEU A 53 -5.51 8.02 6.61
CA LEU A 53 -6.73 7.21 6.49
C LEU A 53 -6.90 6.24 7.67
N PHE A 54 -5.81 5.64 8.14
CA PHE A 54 -5.83 4.74 9.29
C PHE A 54 -6.28 5.47 10.57
N VAL A 55 -5.71 6.65 10.84
CA VAL A 55 -6.10 7.47 12.00
C VAL A 55 -7.56 7.88 11.92
N ILE A 56 -8.04 8.35 10.75
CA ILE A 56 -9.46 8.70 10.55
C ILE A 56 -10.36 7.49 10.85
N THR A 57 -9.97 6.31 10.36
CA THR A 57 -10.71 5.07 10.60
C THR A 57 -10.82 4.76 12.09
N LEU A 58 -9.70 4.85 12.84
CA LEU A 58 -9.71 4.65 14.29
C LEU A 58 -10.62 5.66 15.01
N VAL A 59 -10.56 6.93 14.61
CA VAL A 59 -11.43 7.98 15.18
C VAL A 59 -12.90 7.65 14.96
N LEU A 60 -13.28 7.22 13.75
CA LEU A 60 -14.66 6.84 13.43
C LEU A 60 -15.13 5.63 14.24
N VAL A 61 -14.26 4.62 14.40
CA VAL A 61 -14.55 3.44 15.22
C VAL A 61 -14.78 3.85 16.67
N VAL A 62 -13.86 4.63 17.27
CA VAL A 62 -13.99 5.10 18.65
C VAL A 62 -15.25 5.92 18.85
N LYS A 63 -15.55 6.85 17.94
CA LYS A 63 -16.78 7.65 18.00
C LYS A 63 -18.04 6.78 17.93
N THR A 64 -18.06 5.80 17.04
CA THR A 64 -19.19 4.87 16.91
C THR A 64 -19.39 4.06 18.19
N VAL A 65 -18.31 3.51 18.76
CA VAL A 65 -18.37 2.73 20.00
C VAL A 65 -18.87 3.59 21.17
N LEU A 66 -18.32 4.79 21.35
CA LEU A 66 -18.75 5.70 22.41
C LEU A 66 -20.21 6.15 22.25
N SER A 67 -20.65 6.38 21.01
CA SER A 67 -22.04 6.77 20.74
C SER A 67 -23.04 5.65 21.00
N ASN A 68 -22.60 4.39 20.86
CA ASN A 68 -23.41 3.19 21.13
C ASN A 68 -23.36 2.74 22.61
N MET A 69 -22.56 3.41 23.46
CA MET A 69 -22.45 3.14 24.90
C MET A 69 -23.39 4.02 25.75
N GLY A 70 -24.26 4.80 25.12
CA GLY A 70 -25.33 5.57 25.76
C GLY A 70 -26.67 4.86 25.76
#